data_AF-A0A4Q5QPI4-F1
#
_entry.id   AF-A0A4Q5QPI4-F1
#
_cell.length_a   1.000
_cell.length_b   1.000
_cell.length_c   1.000
_cell.angle_alpha   90.00
_cell.angle_beta   90.00
_cell.angle_gamma   90.00
#
_symmetry.space_group_name_H-M   'P 1'
#
loop_
_entity.id
_entity.type
_entity.pdbx_description
1 polymer ?
#
loop_
_entity_poly.entity_id
_entity_poly.type
_entity_poly.pdbx_seq_one_letter_code
_entity_poly.pdbx_strand_id
1 'polypeptide(L)' 'MGLFNFLTQEIAMDLGTANTLIIHNDEIVVNEPSIVALDRNNPKTVLAVGKRALMM' A
#
# COMPACT_ATOMS: atom_id res chain seq x y z
N MET A 1 -2.74 -23.30 -21.26
CA MET A 1 -2.36 -22.62 -20.00
C MET A 1 -0.88 -22.89 -19.78
N GLY A 2 -0.04 -21.85 -19.85
CA GLY A 2 1.41 -21.99 -20.05
C GLY A 2 2.21 -22.20 -18.76
N LEU A 3 3.34 -22.88 -18.89
CA LEU A 3 4.31 -23.27 -17.85
C LEU A 3 4.97 -22.10 -17.08
N PHE A 4 4.49 -20.87 -17.22
CA PHE A 4 5.05 -19.67 -16.59
C PHE A 4 4.02 -18.81 -15.87
N ASN A 5 2.75 -19.22 -15.79
CA ASN A 5 1.69 -18.46 -15.10
C ASN A 5 1.96 -18.25 -13.59
N PHE A 6 2.90 -19.00 -12.99
CA PHE A 6 3.32 -18.79 -11.60
C PHE A 6 4.34 -17.65 -11.42
N LEU A 7 4.90 -17.12 -12.52
CA LEU A 7 5.89 -16.02 -12.48
C LEU A 7 5.24 -14.63 -12.55
N THR A 8 3.99 -14.53 -12.96
CA THR A 8 3.23 -13.28 -12.99
C THR A 8 2.39 -13.18 -11.73
N GLN A 9 2.87 -12.44 -10.72
CA GLN A 9 2.01 -12.04 -9.61
C GLN A 9 1.11 -10.89 -10.08
N GLU A 10 -0.18 -11.18 -10.25
CA GLU A 10 -1.17 -10.15 -10.53
C GLU A 10 -1.53 -9.42 -9.24
N ILE A 11 -1.40 -8.09 -9.26
CA ILE A 11 -1.84 -7.21 -8.18
C ILE A 11 -2.76 -6.15 -8.77
N ALA A 12 -3.86 -5.86 -8.08
CA ALA A 12 -4.67 -4.68 -8.35
C ALA A 12 -4.51 -3.71 -7.18
N MET A 13 -4.39 -2.43 -7.49
CA MET A 13 -4.23 -1.37 -6.50
C MET A 13 -5.32 -0.32 -6.69
N ASP A 14 -6.00 0.00 -5.60
CA ASP A 14 -6.90 1.15 -5.49
C ASP A 14 -6.21 2.21 -4.62
N LEU A 15 -5.91 3.36 -5.21
CA LEU A 15 -5.19 4.46 -4.57
C LEU A 15 -6.16 5.60 -4.28
N GLY A 16 -7.03 5.38 -3.31
CA GLY A 16 -8.00 6.36 -2.84
C GLY A 16 -7.35 7.47 -2.01
N THR A 17 -8.05 8.60 -1.88
CA THR A 17 -7.61 9.73 -1.04
C THR A 17 -7.63 9.40 0.46
N ALA A 18 -8.53 8.50 0.87
CA ALA A 18 -8.67 8.07 2.26
C ALA A 18 -7.94 6.76 2.56
N ASN A 19 -8.03 5.77 1.66
CA ASN A 19 -7.49 4.43 1.85
C ASN A 19 -6.80 3.92 0.58
N THR A 20 -5.76 3.12 0.79
CA THR A 20 -5.09 2.32 -0.24
C THR A 20 -5.46 0.86 -0.03
N LEU A 21 -5.98 0.23 -1.09
CA LEU A 21 -6.25 -1.20 -1.13
C LEU A 21 -5.30 -1.90 -2.10
N ILE A 22 -4.80 -3.07 -1.70
CA ILE A 22 -4.11 -3.99 -2.62
C ILE A 22 -4.88 -5.30 -2.63
N ILE A 23 -5.20 -5.77 -3.83
CA ILE A 23 -5.90 -7.03 -4.07
C ILE A 23 -4.92 -7.99 -4.77
N HIS A 24 -4.87 -9.22 -4.28
CA HIS A 24 -4.08 -10.30 -4.85
C HIS A 24 -4.90 -11.59 -4.76
N ASN A 25 -4.98 -12.36 -5.85
CA ASN A 25 -5.82 -13.57 -5.96
C ASN A 25 -7.27 -13.34 -5.48
N ASP A 26 -7.89 -12.24 -5.95
CA ASP A 26 -9.25 -11.82 -5.59
C ASP A 26 -9.50 -11.53 -4.10
N GLU A 27 -8.44 -11.43 -3.29
CA GLU A 27 -8.51 -11.08 -1.86
C GLU A 27 -7.83 -9.75 -1.55
N ILE A 28 -8.41 -8.96 -0.64
CA ILE A 28 -7.79 -7.73 -0.14
C ILE A 28 -6.66 -8.11 0.82
N VAL A 29 -5.42 -7.94 0.36
CA VAL A 29 -4.21 -8.23 1.14
C VAL A 29 -3.65 -7.00 1.86
N VAL A 30 -4.04 -5.79 1.43
CA VAL A 30 -3.71 -4.54 2.13
C VAL A 30 -4.95 -3.66 2.19
N ASN A 31 -5.22 -3.12 3.37
CA ASN A 31 -6.19 -2.06 3.60
C ASN A 31 -5.65 -1.10 4.66
N GLU A 32 -5.08 0.01 4.20
CA GLU A 32 -4.40 1.00 5.02
C GLU A 32 -4.90 2.41 4.69
N PRO A 33 -4.94 3.34 5.66
CA PRO A 33 -5.13 4.77 5.37
C PRO A 33 -4.09 5.28 4.37
N SER A 34 -4.51 6.16 3.45
CA SER A 34 -3.65 6.82 2.45
C SER A 34 -2.85 7.98 3.08
N ILE A 35 -2.07 7.66 4.11
CA ILE A 35 -1.38 8.63 4.95
C ILE A 35 0.10 8.24 5.08
N VAL A 36 0.96 9.25 4.99
CA VAL A 36 2.40 9.15 5.22
C VAL A 36 2.78 10.20 6.27
N ALA A 37 3.50 9.78 7.31
CA ALA A 37 4.08 10.69 8.30
C ALA A 37 5.52 11.03 7.88
N LEU A 38 5.83 12.32 7.80
CA LEU A 38 7.13 12.85 7.40
C LEU A 38 7.82 13.57 8.57
N ASP A 39 9.15 13.54 8.57
CA ASP A 39 9.92 14.41 9.46
C ASP A 39 9.71 15.88 9.08
N ARG A 40 9.25 16.69 10.02
CA ARG A 40 9.02 18.12 9.82
C ARG A 40 10.30 18.90 9.50
N ASN A 41 11.44 18.45 10.01
CA ASN A 41 12.73 19.10 9.78
C ASN A 41 13.39 18.63 8.49
N ASN A 42 13.03 17.43 8.00
CA ASN A 42 13.50 16.89 6.74
C ASN A 42 12.38 16.11 6.02
N PRO A 43 11.53 16.78 5.20
CA PRO A 43 10.37 16.17 4.56
C PRO A 43 10.67 15.03 3.59
N LYS A 44 11.94 14.76 3.27
CA LYS A 44 12.35 13.59 2.49
C LYS A 44 12.42 12.31 3.32
N THR A 45 12.42 12.43 4.65
CA THR A 45 12.45 11.31 5.58
C THR A 45 11.03 10.86 5.92
N VAL A 46 10.70 9.62 5.57
CA VAL A 46 9.43 8.97 5.94
C VAL A 46 9.58 8.33 7.32
N LEU A 47 8.68 8.69 8.25
CA LEU A 47 8.63 8.16 9.60
C LEU A 47 7.71 6.93 9.70
N ALA A 48 6.55 7.01 9.03
CA ALA A 48 5.56 5.94 8.99
C ALA A 48 4.61 6.06 7.78
N VAL A 49 3.88 4.97 7.51
CA VAL A 49 2.81 4.88 6.51
C VAL A 49 1.59 4.18 7.12
N GLY A 50 0.41 4.37 6.54
CA GLY A 50 -0.82 3.66 6.93
C GLY A 50 -1.30 3.99 8.34
N LYS A 51 -1.85 3.00 9.04
CA LYS A 51 -2.37 3.16 10.43
C LYS A 51 -1.32 3.70 11.38
N ARG A 52 -0.04 3.34 11.21
CA ARG A 52 1.03 3.87 12.05
C ARG A 52 1.20 5.36 11.83
N ALA A 53 1.12 5.84 10.59
CA ALA A 53 1.15 7.28 10.30
C ALA A 53 -0.08 8.00 10.84
N LEU A 54 -1.26 7.37 10.79
CA LEU A 54 -2.50 7.94 11.34
C LEU A 54 -2.46 8.14 12.87
N MET A 55 -1.70 7.32 13.59
CA MET A 55 -1.58 7.38 15.06
C MET A 55 -0.46 8.31 15.56
N MET A 56 0.28 8.97 14.65
CA MET A 56 1.40 9.87 14.97
C MET A 56 1.01 11.34 15.10
#